data_AF-A0A7S0MIA4-F1
#
_entry.id   AF-A0A7S0MIA4-F1
#
_cell.length_a   1.000
_cell.length_b   1.000
_cell.length_c   1.000
_cell.angle_alpha   90.00
_cell.angle_beta   90.00
_cell.angle_gamma   90.00
#
_symmetry.space_group_name_H-M   'P 1'
#
loop_
_entity.id
_entity.type
_entity.pdbx_description
1 polymer ?
#
loop_
_entity_poly.entity_id
_entity_poly.type
_entity_poly.pdbx_seq_one_letter_code
_entity_poly.pdbx_strand_id
1 'polypeptide(L)'
;HKPKPKGVNFFKLVHLERAEEILLSSFIQLKDHRCVVRCSRVCKFWNAVSRQNSLWRDLCISLWSDKVFIPDQFKPLNTSGRSREAFINSLMDSKRTAITSEELSSILFYFRFKEVAGSYWTDQDPFWQKQEPLRITFTPEGRLVGFPWDVLEAKWRFVDNSGKTCQTRGSFIRVSVNDRSVPTYMVSRHSNWGFILQNCWVVYFSFPMPPIGAELSLDDRALDELMDDERWGEALAYNSGAPMPHDDE
;
A
#
# COMPACT_ATOMS: atom_id res chain seq x y z
N HIS A 1 -31.11 -47.15 -39.72
CA HIS A 1 -29.87 -46.34 -39.73
C HIS A 1 -29.29 -46.30 -38.32
N LYS A 2 -28.11 -46.89 -38.08
CA LYS A 2 -27.38 -46.74 -36.81
C LYS A 2 -26.57 -45.43 -36.85
N PRO A 3 -26.54 -44.62 -35.77
CA PRO A 3 -25.76 -43.38 -35.75
C PRO A 3 -24.26 -43.71 -35.71
N LYS A 4 -23.47 -43.07 -36.59
CA LYS A 4 -22.00 -43.15 -36.54
C LYS A 4 -21.49 -42.47 -35.26
N PRO A 5 -20.55 -43.07 -34.53
CA PRO A 5 -19.90 -42.39 -33.41
C PRO A 5 -19.13 -41.20 -33.94
N LYS A 6 -19.35 -40.01 -33.35
CA LYS A 6 -18.52 -38.83 -33.60
C LYS A 6 -17.13 -39.11 -33.03
N GLY A 7 -16.22 -39.56 -33.89
CA GLY A 7 -14.82 -39.71 -33.53
C GLY A 7 -14.26 -38.35 -33.09
N VAL A 8 -13.93 -38.23 -31.81
CA VAL A 8 -13.13 -37.12 -31.31
C VAL A 8 -11.75 -37.26 -31.95
N ASN A 9 -11.35 -36.28 -32.75
CA ASN A 9 -10.08 -36.32 -33.48
C ASN A 9 -8.93 -36.12 -32.47
N PHE A 10 -8.33 -37.23 -32.04
CA PHE A 10 -7.29 -37.31 -31.02
C PHE A 10 -6.08 -36.41 -31.33
N PHE A 11 -5.71 -36.26 -32.61
CA PHE A 11 -4.61 -35.38 -33.04
C PHE A 11 -4.91 -33.89 -32.82
N LYS A 12 -6.18 -33.48 -32.92
CA LYS A 12 -6.59 -32.10 -32.60
C LYS A 12 -6.51 -31.81 -31.11
N LEU A 13 -6.84 -32.80 -30.26
CA LEU A 13 -6.73 -32.65 -28.80
C LEU A 13 -5.27 -32.49 -28.35
N VAL A 14 -4.38 -33.36 -28.82
CA VAL A 14 -2.95 -33.33 -28.44
C VAL A 14 -2.27 -32.03 -28.86
N HIS A 15 -2.61 -31.49 -30.03
CA HIS A 15 -2.10 -30.17 -30.46
C HIS A 15 -2.67 -29.00 -29.65
N LEU A 16 -3.93 -29.10 -29.19
CA LEU A 16 -4.55 -28.07 -28.37
C LEU A 16 -4.00 -28.07 -26.94
N GLU A 17 -3.78 -29.24 -26.34
CA GLU A 17 -3.15 -29.37 -25.01
C GLU A 17 -1.71 -28.84 -25.02
N ARG A 18 -0.93 -29.19 -26.05
CA ARG A 18 0.44 -28.69 -26.17
C ARG A 18 0.50 -27.18 -26.45
N ALA A 19 -0.47 -26.66 -27.19
CA ALA A 19 -0.63 -25.21 -27.38
C ALA A 19 -1.04 -24.52 -26.06
N GLU A 20 -1.91 -25.14 -25.27
CA GLU A 20 -2.32 -24.63 -23.96
C GLU A 20 -1.14 -24.50 -23.00
N GLU A 21 -0.30 -25.53 -22.87
CA GLU A 21 0.91 -25.49 -22.03
C GLU A 21 1.90 -24.42 -22.48
N ILE A 22 2.16 -24.30 -23.79
CA ILE A 22 3.07 -23.28 -24.34
C ILE A 22 2.52 -21.87 -24.08
N LEU A 23 1.20 -21.69 -24.15
CA LEU A 23 0.56 -20.39 -23.91
C LEU A 23 0.53 -20.02 -22.44
N LEU A 24 0.17 -20.96 -21.56
CA LEU A 24 0.20 -20.77 -20.11
C LEU A 24 1.61 -20.40 -19.64
N SER A 25 2.62 -21.15 -20.09
CA SER A 25 4.02 -20.85 -19.79
C SER A 25 4.47 -19.48 -20.33
N SER A 26 4.06 -19.12 -21.55
CA SER A 26 4.37 -17.80 -22.13
C SER A 26 3.73 -16.65 -21.34
N PHE A 27 2.47 -16.78 -20.88
CA PHE A 27 1.82 -15.74 -20.08
C PHE A 27 2.46 -15.55 -18.72
N ILE A 28 2.83 -16.65 -18.06
CA ILE A 28 3.51 -16.62 -16.77
C ILE A 28 4.89 -15.97 -16.93
N GLN A 29 5.63 -16.31 -17.98
CA GLN A 29 6.94 -15.71 -18.28
C GLN A 29 6.84 -14.20 -18.55
N LEU A 30 5.82 -13.76 -19.28
CA LEU A 30 5.62 -12.35 -19.59
C LEU A 30 5.13 -11.54 -18.39
N LYS A 31 4.60 -12.18 -17.33
CA LYS A 31 4.01 -11.55 -16.13
C LYS A 31 2.98 -10.45 -16.45
N ASP A 32 2.42 -10.44 -17.66
CA ASP A 32 1.54 -9.36 -18.12
C ASP A 32 0.09 -9.83 -18.18
N HIS A 33 -0.66 -9.50 -17.14
CA HIS A 33 -2.10 -9.73 -17.06
C HIS A 33 -2.88 -9.09 -18.22
N ARG A 34 -2.36 -8.02 -18.85
CA ARG A 34 -3.02 -7.37 -20.00
C ARG A 34 -3.03 -8.29 -21.22
N CYS A 35 -2.00 -9.11 -21.39
CA CYS A 35 -1.95 -10.13 -22.43
C CYS A 35 -3.03 -11.19 -22.20
N VAL A 36 -3.18 -11.68 -20.97
CA VAL A 36 -4.23 -12.65 -20.60
C VAL A 36 -5.62 -12.10 -20.89
N VAL A 37 -5.89 -10.84 -20.51
CA VAL A 37 -7.18 -10.17 -20.80
C VAL A 37 -7.42 -10.01 -22.30
N ARG A 38 -6.41 -9.62 -23.08
CA ARG A 38 -6.54 -9.49 -24.55
C ARG A 38 -6.81 -10.83 -25.21
N CYS A 39 -6.11 -11.89 -24.79
CA CYS A 39 -6.29 -13.23 -25.31
C CYS A 39 -7.71 -13.77 -25.05
N SER A 40 -8.35 -13.39 -23.95
CA SER A 40 -9.74 -13.76 -23.67
C SER A 40 -10.74 -13.34 -24.78
N ARG A 41 -10.36 -12.36 -25.61
CA ARG A 41 -11.18 -11.80 -26.70
C ARG A 41 -10.89 -12.42 -28.07
N VAL A 42 -9.90 -13.32 -28.18
CA VAL A 42 -9.47 -13.88 -29.47
C VAL A 42 -10.44 -14.93 -29.98
N CYS A 43 -10.69 -16.00 -29.22
CA CYS A 43 -11.69 -17.02 -29.54
C CYS A 43 -12.14 -17.78 -28.28
N LYS A 44 -13.11 -18.70 -28.43
CA LYS A 44 -13.66 -19.48 -27.31
C LYS A 44 -12.61 -20.28 -26.54
N PHE A 45 -11.64 -20.86 -27.26
CA PHE A 45 -10.54 -21.61 -26.64
C PHE A 45 -9.66 -20.71 -25.77
N TRP A 46 -9.18 -19.58 -26.32
CA TRP A 46 -8.37 -18.62 -25.55
C TRP A 46 -9.13 -17.99 -24.40
N ASN A 47 -10.43 -17.77 -24.55
CA ASN A 47 -11.29 -17.34 -23.45
C ASN A 47 -11.30 -18.36 -22.31
N ALA A 48 -11.49 -19.65 -22.62
CA ALA A 48 -11.44 -20.72 -21.63
C ALA A 48 -10.08 -20.79 -20.91
N VAL A 49 -8.96 -20.76 -21.65
CA VAL A 49 -7.61 -20.77 -21.08
C VAL A 49 -7.36 -19.53 -20.21
N SER A 50 -7.74 -18.34 -20.67
CA SER A 50 -7.58 -17.08 -19.92
C SER A 50 -8.39 -17.01 -18.62
N ARG A 51 -9.34 -17.92 -18.41
CA ARG A 51 -10.16 -18.00 -17.19
C ARG A 51 -9.68 -19.07 -16.22
N GLN A 52 -8.64 -19.84 -16.57
CA GLN A 52 -8.13 -20.88 -15.68
C GLN A 52 -7.58 -20.29 -14.38
N ASN A 53 -7.99 -20.89 -13.26
CA ASN A 53 -7.57 -20.40 -11.96
C ASN A 53 -6.06 -20.56 -11.73
N SER A 54 -5.43 -21.60 -12.25
CA SER A 54 -3.97 -21.82 -12.19
C SER A 54 -3.18 -20.63 -12.75
N LEU A 55 -3.56 -20.16 -13.94
CA LEU A 55 -2.95 -18.98 -14.57
C LEU A 55 -3.02 -17.75 -13.67
N TRP A 56 -4.21 -17.43 -13.14
CA TRP A 56 -4.36 -16.28 -12.25
C TRP A 56 -3.68 -16.46 -10.91
N ARG A 57 -3.58 -17.69 -10.41
CA ARG A 57 -2.85 -18.02 -9.18
C ARG A 57 -1.37 -17.71 -9.32
N ASP A 58 -0.77 -18.11 -10.44
CA ASP A 58 0.65 -17.84 -10.72
C ASP A 58 0.89 -16.34 -10.93
N LEU A 59 -0.05 -15.64 -11.57
CA LEU A 59 -0.02 -14.18 -11.65
C LEU A 59 -0.13 -13.50 -10.28
N CYS A 60 -0.97 -13.99 -9.36
CA CYS A 60 -1.01 -13.49 -7.98
C CYS A 60 0.34 -13.68 -7.29
N ILE A 61 0.90 -14.90 -7.35
CA ILE A 61 2.21 -15.20 -6.73
C ILE A 61 3.28 -14.26 -7.27
N SER A 62 3.32 -14.04 -8.60
CA SER A 62 4.28 -13.12 -9.21
C SER A 62 3.99 -11.64 -8.91
N LEU A 63 2.74 -11.24 -8.72
CA LEU A 63 2.39 -9.86 -8.40
C LEU A 63 2.76 -9.52 -6.95
N TRP A 64 2.60 -10.50 -6.06
CA TRP A 64 2.77 -10.39 -4.61
C TRP A 64 4.20 -10.62 -4.14
N SER A 65 5.09 -11.13 -4.98
CA SER A 65 6.43 -11.61 -4.59
C SER A 65 7.34 -10.56 -3.93
N ASP A 66 7.11 -9.28 -4.25
CA ASP A 66 7.91 -8.12 -3.83
C ASP A 66 7.06 -7.11 -3.04
N LYS A 67 5.85 -7.51 -2.61
CA LYS A 67 4.90 -6.62 -1.93
C LYS A 67 4.99 -6.78 -0.42
N VAL A 68 5.12 -5.66 0.28
CA VAL A 68 5.30 -5.64 1.74
C VAL A 68 3.99 -5.75 2.50
N PHE A 69 2.88 -5.45 1.84
CA PHE A 69 1.55 -5.54 2.43
C PHE A 69 0.54 -6.04 1.40
N ILE A 70 -0.20 -7.08 1.79
CA ILE A 70 -1.29 -7.70 1.02
C ILE A 70 -2.40 -7.97 2.03
N PRO A 71 -3.60 -7.37 1.88
CA PRO A 71 -4.72 -7.61 2.78
C PRO A 71 -5.00 -9.10 2.95
N ASP A 72 -5.16 -9.55 4.20
CA ASP A 72 -5.31 -10.97 4.51
C ASP A 72 -6.53 -11.60 3.83
N GLN A 73 -7.58 -10.83 3.58
CA GLN A 73 -8.77 -11.28 2.86
C GLN A 73 -8.50 -11.71 1.41
N PHE A 74 -7.41 -11.28 0.77
CA PHE A 74 -7.09 -11.68 -0.61
C PHE A 74 -6.35 -13.01 -0.69
N LYS A 75 -5.59 -13.38 0.34
CA LYS A 75 -4.81 -14.63 0.36
C LYS A 75 -5.71 -15.87 0.25
N PRO A 76 -6.84 -15.99 0.99
CA PRO A 76 -7.79 -17.09 0.83
C PRO A 76 -8.48 -17.15 -0.54
N LEU A 77 -8.69 -16.00 -1.21
CA LEU A 77 -9.27 -15.98 -2.55
C LEU A 77 -8.36 -16.69 -3.57
N ASN A 78 -7.04 -16.54 -3.41
CA ASN A 78 -6.05 -17.19 -4.27
C ASN A 78 -6.01 -18.73 -4.09
N THR A 79 -6.32 -19.23 -2.90
CA THR A 79 -6.33 -20.67 -2.61
C THR A 79 -7.68 -21.34 -2.86
N SER A 80 -8.79 -20.58 -2.86
CA SER A 80 -10.16 -21.08 -2.99
C SER A 80 -10.71 -21.12 -4.43
N GLY A 81 -9.85 -21.01 -5.44
CA GLY A 81 -10.29 -21.02 -6.84
C GLY A 81 -10.78 -19.68 -7.39
N ARG A 82 -10.57 -18.58 -6.65
CA ARG A 82 -10.96 -17.21 -7.01
C ARG A 82 -9.74 -16.30 -7.27
N SER A 83 -8.65 -16.84 -7.82
CA SER A 83 -7.37 -16.13 -7.95
C SER A 83 -7.47 -14.87 -8.82
N ARG A 84 -8.32 -14.90 -9.86
CA ARG A 84 -8.58 -13.70 -10.68
C ARG A 84 -9.13 -12.54 -9.85
N GLU A 85 -10.02 -12.84 -8.92
CA GLU A 85 -10.60 -11.84 -8.03
C GLU A 85 -9.57 -11.35 -7.01
N ALA A 86 -8.76 -12.27 -6.44
CA ALA A 86 -7.64 -11.91 -5.57
C ALA A 86 -6.68 -10.93 -6.26
N PHE A 87 -6.32 -11.22 -7.51
CA PHE A 87 -5.43 -10.38 -8.34
C PHE A 87 -6.00 -8.98 -8.56
N ILE A 88 -7.25 -8.91 -9.03
CA ILE A 88 -7.91 -7.63 -9.35
C ILE A 88 -8.10 -6.80 -8.07
N ASN A 89 -8.60 -7.41 -7.01
CA ASN A 89 -8.82 -6.72 -5.74
C ASN A 89 -7.52 -6.19 -5.14
N SER A 90 -6.42 -6.94 -5.28
CA SER A 90 -5.08 -6.49 -4.84
C SER A 90 -4.57 -5.29 -5.66
N LEU A 91 -4.81 -5.27 -6.97
CA LEU A 91 -4.47 -4.12 -7.83
C LEU A 91 -5.33 -2.89 -7.58
N MET A 92 -6.57 -3.07 -7.13
CA MET A 92 -7.45 -1.97 -6.74
C MET A 92 -7.03 -1.41 -5.38
N ASP A 93 -6.77 -2.28 -4.40
CA ASP A 93 -6.33 -1.91 -3.06
C ASP A 93 -4.96 -1.22 -3.06
N SER A 94 -4.05 -1.60 -3.95
CA SER A 94 -2.73 -0.95 -4.05
C SER A 94 -2.78 0.54 -4.37
N LYS A 95 -3.92 1.04 -4.86
CA LYS A 95 -4.16 2.46 -5.18
C LYS A 95 -4.91 3.23 -4.08
N ARG A 96 -5.33 2.55 -3.01
CA ARG A 96 -6.13 3.14 -1.92
C ARG A 96 -5.27 4.06 -1.06
N THR A 97 -5.72 5.28 -0.79
CA THR A 97 -5.03 6.27 0.05
C THR A 97 -5.62 6.41 1.45
N ALA A 98 -6.41 5.43 1.90
CA ALA A 98 -6.97 5.39 3.24
C ALA A 98 -6.51 4.11 3.94
N ILE A 99 -6.17 4.15 5.22
CA ILE A 99 -5.82 2.98 6.05
C ILE A 99 -6.94 2.70 7.06
N THR A 100 -7.25 1.43 7.37
CA THR A 100 -8.22 1.11 8.42
C THR A 100 -7.59 1.17 9.81
N SER A 101 -8.41 1.19 10.87
CA SER A 101 -7.91 1.16 12.26
C SER A 101 -7.15 -0.14 12.56
N GLU A 102 -7.64 -1.26 12.04
CA GLU A 102 -7.05 -2.59 12.21
C GLU A 102 -5.72 -2.69 11.47
N GLU A 103 -5.64 -2.15 10.25
CA GLU A 103 -4.38 -2.08 9.51
C GLU A 103 -3.38 -1.18 10.22
N LEU A 104 -3.80 0.02 10.63
CA LEU A 104 -2.94 0.98 11.32
C LEU A 104 -2.36 0.39 12.61
N SER A 105 -3.15 -0.40 13.35
CA SER A 105 -2.71 -0.99 14.63
C SER A 105 -2.01 -2.34 14.54
N SER A 106 -2.08 -3.02 13.40
CA SER A 106 -1.37 -4.29 13.18
C SER A 106 0.02 -4.10 12.57
N ILE A 107 0.35 -2.89 12.13
CA ILE A 107 1.61 -2.58 11.45
C ILE A 107 2.61 -1.94 12.43
N LEU A 108 3.85 -2.40 12.38
CA LEU A 108 5.00 -1.71 12.97
C LEU A 108 5.51 -0.66 11.97
N PHE A 109 5.48 0.61 12.35
CA PHE A 109 5.93 1.71 11.50
C PHE A 109 7.36 2.10 11.82
N TYR A 110 8.14 2.39 10.79
CA TYR A 110 9.44 3.03 10.90
C TYR A 110 9.23 4.54 10.86
N PHE A 111 9.82 5.28 11.79
CA PHE A 111 9.66 6.73 11.94
C PHE A 111 10.97 7.47 11.69
N ARG A 112 10.87 8.64 11.05
CA ARG A 112 11.92 9.65 11.02
C ARG A 112 11.33 11.05 10.87
N PHE A 113 12.12 12.04 11.27
CA PHE A 113 11.95 13.42 10.88
C PHE A 113 12.43 13.64 9.44
N LYS A 114 11.83 14.62 8.78
CA LYS A 114 12.29 15.20 7.52
C LYS A 114 13.34 16.27 7.80
N GLU A 115 14.20 16.54 6.84
CA GLU A 115 15.24 17.58 6.88
C GLU A 115 14.65 18.95 7.23
N VAL A 116 13.48 19.27 6.66
CA VAL A 116 12.74 20.51 6.91
C VAL A 116 12.23 20.68 8.35
N ALA A 117 12.26 19.63 9.18
CA ALA A 117 12.00 19.78 10.61
C ALA A 117 13.08 20.62 11.30
N GLY A 118 14.30 20.64 10.74
CA GLY A 118 15.43 21.42 11.24
C GLY A 118 16.42 20.60 12.08
N SER A 119 17.63 21.15 12.22
CA SER A 119 18.79 20.43 12.76
C SER A 119 18.55 19.86 14.17
N TYR A 120 17.83 20.59 15.02
CA TYR A 120 17.53 20.14 16.38
C TYR A 120 16.87 18.74 16.41
N TRP A 121 16.00 18.45 15.44
CA TRP A 121 15.31 17.18 15.34
C TRP A 121 16.14 16.13 14.59
N THR A 122 16.76 16.50 13.47
CA THR A 122 17.56 15.57 12.66
C THR A 122 18.83 15.11 13.39
N ASP A 123 19.43 15.95 14.24
CA ASP A 123 20.63 15.61 15.01
C ASP A 123 20.35 14.52 16.06
N GLN A 124 19.09 14.41 16.51
CA GLN A 124 18.66 13.42 17.50
C GLN A 124 18.00 12.18 16.87
N ASP A 125 17.71 12.23 15.58
CA ASP A 125 17.02 11.15 14.87
C ASP A 125 18.01 10.06 14.43
N PRO A 126 17.85 8.81 14.89
CA PRO A 126 18.71 7.69 14.50
C PRO A 126 18.88 7.52 12.98
N PHE A 127 17.84 7.80 12.18
CA PHE A 127 17.91 7.66 10.72
C PHE A 127 18.99 8.57 10.12
N TRP A 128 19.00 9.84 10.51
CA TRP A 128 19.99 10.83 10.05
C TRP A 128 21.39 10.53 10.58
N GLN A 129 21.48 9.86 11.73
CA GLN A 129 22.73 9.35 12.30
C GLN A 129 23.18 8.00 11.70
N LYS A 130 22.52 7.52 10.64
CA LYS A 130 22.80 6.23 9.98
C LYS A 130 22.67 5.02 10.91
N GLN A 131 21.80 5.13 11.91
CA GLN A 131 21.43 4.07 12.85
C GLN A 131 20.07 3.48 12.47
N GLU A 132 19.63 2.49 13.24
CA GLU A 132 18.31 1.87 13.03
C GLU A 132 17.20 2.89 13.30
N PRO A 133 16.28 3.13 12.35
CA PRO A 133 15.20 4.09 12.54
C PRO A 133 14.30 3.70 13.70
N LEU A 134 13.66 4.71 14.29
CA LEU A 134 12.71 4.50 15.37
C LEU A 134 11.50 3.68 14.88
N ARG A 135 10.92 2.92 15.81
CA ARG A 135 9.81 2.00 15.53
C ARG A 135 8.62 2.33 16.39
N ILE A 136 7.50 2.62 15.75
CA ILE A 136 6.28 3.11 16.40
C ILE A 136 5.10 2.21 16.05
N THR A 137 4.26 1.95 17.04
CA THR A 137 2.99 1.22 16.88
C THR A 137 1.84 2.13 17.27
N PHE A 138 0.80 2.17 16.44
CA PHE A 138 -0.47 2.82 16.77
C PHE A 138 -1.35 1.79 17.47
N THR A 139 -1.82 2.05 18.69
CA THR A 139 -2.66 1.08 19.41
C THR A 139 -4.13 1.28 19.07
N PRO A 140 -4.98 0.24 19.13
CA PRO A 140 -6.42 0.36 18.91
C PRO A 140 -7.11 1.36 19.84
N GLU A 141 -6.54 1.61 21.03
CA GLU A 141 -7.05 2.56 22.03
C GLU A 141 -6.70 4.01 21.72
N GLY A 142 -6.07 4.28 20.57
CA GLY A 142 -5.76 5.65 20.15
C GLY A 142 -4.45 6.18 20.74
N ARG A 143 -3.47 5.33 21.09
CA ARG A 143 -2.15 5.76 21.60
C ARG A 143 -1.02 5.41 20.62
N LEU A 144 0.10 6.12 20.71
CA LEU A 144 1.33 5.73 20.05
C LEU A 144 2.27 5.09 21.07
N VAL A 145 2.90 3.98 20.71
CA VAL A 145 3.87 3.25 21.56
C VAL A 145 5.19 3.13 20.80
N GLY A 146 6.31 3.27 21.53
CA GLY A 146 7.67 3.26 21.00
C GLY A 146 8.37 4.61 21.22
N PHE A 147 9.66 4.57 21.54
CA PHE A 147 10.48 5.75 21.78
C PHE A 147 10.46 6.72 20.58
N PRO A 148 10.28 8.05 20.78
CA PRO A 148 10.24 8.77 22.07
C PRO A 148 8.86 8.84 22.74
N TRP A 149 7.80 8.27 22.15
CA TRP A 149 6.43 8.35 22.65
C TRP A 149 6.19 7.55 23.94
N ASP A 150 7.11 6.68 24.34
CA ASP A 150 7.02 6.05 25.67
C ASP A 150 7.20 7.07 26.81
N VAL A 151 7.75 8.25 26.51
CA VAL A 151 8.00 9.34 27.47
C VAL A 151 6.96 10.46 27.35
N LEU A 152 6.28 10.58 26.20
CA LEU A 152 5.35 11.64 25.88
C LEU A 152 3.95 11.07 25.69
N GLU A 153 2.92 11.70 26.26
CA GLU A 153 1.55 11.21 26.08
C GLU A 153 1.09 11.52 24.64
N ALA A 154 1.23 10.55 23.75
CA ALA A 154 0.88 10.66 22.35
C ALA A 154 -0.40 9.89 22.02
N LYS A 155 -1.39 10.57 21.44
CA LYS A 155 -2.68 10.02 21.03
C LYS A 155 -2.89 10.18 19.53
N TRP A 156 -3.68 9.30 18.93
CA TRP A 156 -4.06 9.40 17.51
C TRP A 156 -5.56 9.24 17.31
N ARG A 157 -6.06 9.86 16.24
CA ARG A 157 -7.42 9.68 15.72
C ARG A 157 -7.46 9.87 14.22
N PHE A 158 -8.47 9.29 13.57
CA PHE A 158 -8.80 9.69 12.20
C PHE A 158 -9.48 11.05 12.21
N VAL A 159 -9.20 11.84 11.17
CA VAL A 159 -9.92 13.08 10.87
C VAL A 159 -10.45 12.99 9.45
N ASP A 160 -11.61 13.59 9.20
CA ASP A 160 -12.25 13.51 7.88
C ASP A 160 -11.65 14.54 6.90
N ASN A 161 -10.98 15.57 7.43
CA ASN A 161 -10.46 16.70 6.68
C ASN A 161 -9.01 17.05 7.07
N SER A 162 -8.23 17.52 6.08
CA SER A 162 -7.00 18.27 6.28
C SER A 162 -6.94 19.39 5.24
N GLY A 163 -6.80 20.64 5.70
CA GLY A 163 -7.05 21.82 4.87
C GLY A 163 -8.49 21.82 4.33
N LYS A 164 -8.65 22.03 3.02
CA LYS A 164 -9.93 21.95 2.29
C LYS A 164 -10.22 20.57 1.71
N THR A 165 -9.35 19.59 1.97
CA THR A 165 -9.47 18.26 1.39
C THR A 165 -10.26 17.36 2.33
N CYS A 166 -11.42 16.90 1.87
CA CYS A 166 -12.18 15.81 2.50
C CYS A 166 -11.93 14.52 1.70
N GLN A 167 -11.56 13.45 2.38
CA GLN A 167 -11.37 12.14 1.77
C GLN A 167 -12.02 11.04 2.63
N THR A 168 -12.00 9.82 2.12
CA THR A 168 -12.46 8.65 2.88
C THR A 168 -11.77 8.58 4.23
N ARG A 169 -12.53 8.29 5.30
CA ARG A 169 -11.98 8.03 6.64
C ARG A 169 -10.77 7.08 6.55
N GLY A 170 -9.69 7.44 7.22
CA GLY A 170 -8.42 6.73 7.11
C GLY A 170 -7.41 7.39 6.17
N SER A 171 -7.80 8.42 5.42
CA SER A 171 -6.87 9.18 4.57
C SER A 171 -6.04 10.19 5.36
N PHE A 172 -6.57 10.63 6.52
CA PHE A 172 -5.94 11.60 7.39
C PHE A 172 -5.92 11.11 8.84
N ILE A 173 -4.78 11.28 9.49
CA ILE A 173 -4.56 10.91 10.88
C ILE A 173 -4.05 12.14 11.62
N ARG A 174 -4.70 12.48 12.73
CA ARG A 174 -4.22 13.52 13.65
C ARG A 174 -3.55 12.84 14.83
N VAL A 175 -2.35 13.30 15.16
CA VAL A 175 -1.64 12.92 16.38
C VAL A 175 -1.62 14.12 17.31
N SER A 176 -1.81 13.90 18.60
CA SER A 176 -1.57 14.88 19.65
C SER A 176 -0.46 14.40 20.57
N VAL A 177 0.35 15.33 21.04
CA VAL A 177 1.47 15.09 21.96
C VAL A 177 1.29 16.05 23.14
N ASN A 178 1.15 15.52 24.34
CA ASN A 178 0.83 16.30 25.56
C ASN A 178 -0.39 17.22 25.33
N ASP A 179 -1.47 16.62 24.84
CA ASP A 179 -2.76 17.26 24.49
C ASP A 179 -2.68 18.37 23.44
N ARG A 180 -1.57 18.44 22.71
CA ARG A 180 -1.42 19.36 21.57
C ARG A 180 -1.32 18.61 20.26
N SER A 181 -2.30 18.81 19.39
CA SER A 181 -2.28 18.30 18.02
C SER A 181 -1.09 18.82 17.23
N VAL A 182 -0.42 17.93 16.50
CA VAL A 182 0.59 18.27 15.49
C VAL A 182 -0.06 18.31 14.09
N PRO A 183 0.63 18.82 13.06
CA PRO A 183 0.12 18.80 11.69
C PRO A 183 -0.33 17.41 11.23
N THR A 184 -1.44 17.38 10.49
CA THR A 184 -2.14 16.17 10.08
C THR A 184 -1.29 15.32 9.17
N TYR A 185 -1.29 14.01 9.41
CA TYR A 185 -0.65 13.03 8.57
C TYR A 185 -1.56 12.62 7.42
N MET A 186 -1.03 12.65 6.21
CA MET A 186 -1.64 12.05 5.03
C MET A 186 -1.23 10.60 4.89
N VAL A 187 -2.17 9.77 4.46
CA VAL A 187 -1.91 8.37 4.12
C VAL A 187 -1.73 8.23 2.61
N SER A 188 -0.68 7.53 2.19
CA SER A 188 -0.44 7.18 0.79
C SER A 188 0.12 5.77 0.65
N ARG A 189 0.26 5.31 -0.59
CA ARG A 189 0.77 3.97 -0.94
C ARG A 189 2.09 4.07 -1.65
N HIS A 190 3.00 3.19 -1.28
CA HIS A 190 4.25 2.99 -1.98
C HIS A 190 4.11 1.95 -3.10
N SER A 191 5.06 1.94 -4.04
CA SER A 191 5.09 1.00 -5.18
C SER A 191 5.17 -0.48 -4.73
N ASN A 192 5.80 -0.73 -3.58
CA ASN A 192 5.85 -2.04 -2.92
C ASN A 192 4.57 -2.38 -2.13
N TRP A 193 3.53 -1.55 -2.21
CA TRP A 193 2.26 -1.66 -1.49
C TRP A 193 2.33 -1.39 0.01
N GLY A 194 3.40 -0.78 0.51
CA GLY A 194 3.43 -0.27 1.88
C GLY A 194 2.56 0.98 2.04
N PHE A 195 2.18 1.28 3.28
CA PHE A 195 1.62 2.57 3.65
C PHE A 195 2.74 3.55 4.02
N ILE A 196 2.53 4.82 3.64
CA ILE A 196 3.33 5.95 4.09
C ILE A 196 2.38 6.91 4.80
N LEU A 197 2.73 7.33 6.01
CA LEU A 197 2.01 8.39 6.73
C LEU A 197 2.97 9.57 6.84
N GLN A 198 2.58 10.76 6.40
CA GLN A 198 3.48 11.90 6.49
C GLN A 198 2.78 13.23 6.69
N ASN A 199 3.48 14.16 7.34
CA ASN A 199 3.14 15.57 7.38
C ASN A 199 4.35 16.40 6.93
N CYS A 200 4.37 17.70 7.25
CA CYS A 200 5.44 18.62 6.88
C CYS A 200 6.79 18.32 7.55
N TRP A 201 6.84 17.54 8.64
CA TRP A 201 8.06 17.34 9.43
C TRP A 201 8.43 15.89 9.66
N VAL A 202 7.48 14.97 9.51
CA VAL A 202 7.62 13.57 9.92
C VAL A 202 7.10 12.66 8.83
N VAL A 203 7.74 11.50 8.70
CA VAL A 203 7.26 10.39 7.87
C VAL A 203 7.34 9.06 8.64
N TYR A 204 6.30 8.24 8.43
CA TYR A 204 6.22 6.86 8.86
C TYR A 204 6.11 5.93 7.65
N PHE A 205 6.82 4.81 7.69
CA PHE A 205 6.76 3.77 6.67
C PHE A 205 6.29 2.46 7.28
N SER A 206 5.35 1.77 6.62
CA SER A 206 4.92 0.42 7.03
C SER A 206 5.94 -0.68 6.67
N PHE A 207 7.16 -0.30 6.30
CA PHE A 207 8.23 -1.17 5.82
C PHE A 207 9.58 -0.53 6.18
N PRO A 208 10.67 -1.32 6.24
CA PRO A 208 11.99 -0.79 6.58
C PRO A 208 12.39 0.37 5.69
N MET A 209 12.86 1.47 6.29
CA MET A 209 13.31 2.62 5.51
C MET A 209 14.58 2.26 4.72
N PRO A 210 14.66 2.65 3.44
CA PRO A 210 15.90 2.55 2.70
C PRO A 210 16.95 3.51 3.28
N PRO A 211 18.25 3.21 3.14
CA PRO A 211 19.31 4.18 3.43
C PRO A 211 19.13 5.46 2.61
N ILE A 212 19.64 6.57 3.14
CA ILE A 212 19.61 7.88 2.47
C ILE A 212 20.16 7.76 1.04
N GLY A 213 19.40 8.24 0.05
CA GLY A 213 19.77 8.24 -1.37
C GLY A 213 19.67 6.89 -2.08
N ALA A 214 19.27 5.81 -1.39
CA ALA A 214 19.07 4.51 -2.04
C ALA A 214 17.77 4.44 -2.85
N GLU A 215 16.75 5.22 -2.47
CA GLU A 215 15.47 5.30 -3.17
C GLU A 215 14.97 6.75 -3.24
N LEU A 216 15.26 7.42 -4.35
CA LEU A 216 14.97 8.86 -4.55
C LEU A 216 13.49 9.23 -4.40
N SER A 217 12.57 8.29 -4.63
CA SER A 217 11.13 8.51 -4.43
C SER A 217 10.73 8.61 -2.96
N LEU A 218 11.61 8.23 -2.03
CA LEU A 218 11.39 8.29 -0.58
C LEU A 218 12.28 9.34 0.13
N ASP A 219 13.06 10.10 -0.65
CA ASP A 219 13.81 11.26 -0.15
C ASP A 219 12.86 12.45 0.09
N ASP A 220 13.28 13.37 0.95
CA ASP A 220 12.42 14.48 1.40
C ASP A 220 11.92 15.37 0.27
N ARG A 221 12.73 15.62 -0.76
CA ARG A 221 12.29 16.37 -1.93
C ARG A 221 11.06 15.75 -2.61
N ALA A 222 11.04 14.43 -2.79
CA ALA A 222 9.92 13.73 -3.40
C ALA A 222 8.70 13.65 -2.46
N LEU A 223 8.96 13.50 -1.15
CA LEU A 223 7.91 13.47 -0.13
C LEU A 223 7.24 14.84 0.06
N ASP A 224 7.99 15.93 -0.10
CA ASP A 224 7.52 17.30 0.09
C ASP A 224 6.72 17.82 -1.10
N GLU A 225 6.91 17.27 -2.31
CA GLU A 225 6.03 17.54 -3.46
C GLU A 225 4.56 17.14 -3.19
N LEU A 226 4.30 16.31 -2.17
CA LEU A 226 2.96 15.91 -1.75
C LEU A 226 2.34 16.86 -0.71
N MET A 227 3.11 17.86 -0.23
CA MET A 227 2.66 18.87 0.71
C MET A 227 2.13 20.09 -0.03
N ASP A 228 0.91 20.51 0.28
CA ASP A 228 0.30 21.72 -0.27
C ASP A 228 0.40 22.91 0.71
N ASP A 229 0.10 24.11 0.23
CA ASP A 229 0.12 25.35 1.02
C ASP A 229 -0.81 25.28 2.25
N GLU A 230 -1.89 24.50 2.17
CA GLU A 230 -2.87 24.36 3.25
C GLU A 230 -2.30 23.57 4.43
N ARG A 231 -1.52 22.52 4.15
CA ARG A 231 -0.80 21.77 5.20
C ARG A 231 0.32 22.58 5.83
N TRP A 232 0.97 23.45 5.07
CA TRP A 232 1.87 24.45 5.66
C TRP A 232 1.11 25.42 6.58
N GLY A 233 -0.16 25.71 6.30
CA GLY A 233 -1.05 26.43 7.20
C GLY A 233 -1.20 25.76 8.58
N GLU A 234 -1.34 24.43 8.63
CA GLU A 234 -1.37 23.67 9.89
C GLU A 234 -0.03 23.77 10.65
N ALA A 235 1.10 23.71 9.94
CA ALA A 235 2.42 23.91 10.53
C ALA A 235 2.60 25.32 11.11
N LEU A 236 2.10 26.34 10.42
CA LEU A 236 2.10 27.73 10.90
C LEU A 236 1.23 27.89 12.15
N ALA A 237 0.03 27.31 12.16
CA ALA A 237 -0.85 27.32 13.32
C ALA A 237 -0.19 26.65 14.54
N TYR A 238 0.45 25.51 14.33
CA TYR A 238 1.24 24.85 15.37
C TYR A 238 2.39 25.76 15.86
N ASN A 239 3.15 26.38 14.98
CA ASN A 239 4.27 27.24 15.40
C ASN A 239 3.80 28.51 16.12
N SER A 240 2.62 29.06 15.78
CA SER A 240 2.09 30.27 16.39
C SER A 240 1.32 30.06 17.69
N GLY A 241 1.11 28.80 18.12
CA GLY A 241 0.25 28.52 19.26
C GLY A 241 -1.25 28.61 18.98
N ALA A 242 -1.64 28.71 17.70
CA ALA A 242 -3.04 28.77 17.33
C ALA A 242 -3.70 27.38 17.44
N PRO A 243 -5.04 27.32 17.63
CA PRO A 243 -5.78 26.07 17.54
C PRO A 243 -5.58 25.42 16.17
N MET A 244 -5.46 24.10 16.14
CA MET A 244 -5.40 23.40 14.86
C MET A 244 -6.80 23.34 14.24
N PRO A 245 -6.90 23.36 12.89
CA PRO A 245 -8.17 23.10 12.22
C PRO A 245 -8.75 21.74 12.67
N HIS A 246 -10.05 21.72 12.94
CA HIS A 246 -10.83 20.53 13.32
C HIS A 246 -10.39 19.82 14.61
N ASP A 247 -9.76 20.56 15.55
CA ASP A 247 -9.52 20.05 16.91
C ASP A 247 -10.74 20.13 17.83
N ASP A 248 -11.73 20.96 17.49
CA ASP A 248 -12.96 21.16 18.28
C ASP A 248 -14.09 20.14 17.96
N GLU A 249 -13.81 19.12 17.15
CA GLU A 249 -14.74 18.03 16.77
C GLU A 249 -14.49 16.73 17.53
#